data_AF-A0A0B8Q929-F1
#
_entry.id   AF-A0A0B8Q929-F1
#
_cell.length_a   1.000
_cell.length_b   1.000
_cell.length_c   1.000
_cell.angle_alpha   90.00
_cell.angle_beta   90.00
_cell.angle_gamma   90.00
#
_symmetry.space_group_name_H-M   'P 1'
#
loop_
_entity.id
_entity.type
_entity.pdbx_description
1 polymer ?
#
loop_
_entity_poly.entity_id
_entity_poly.type
_entity_poly.pdbx_seq_one_letter_code
_entity_poly.pdbx_strand_id
1 'polypeptide(L)'
;MSKKIVAVTACPTGIAHTFMAAKKIQAWAEKQGYEVKVETQGSDGVKNKLTAQDIASADGVVLAVDVPIMDMERFDNVNPLKVRTQELIKRVDDLLPTAFLRGKEKTTAHVESPDEKRSAYQVAIGHIMTGISYMLPVVVLGGLLMAVAKITGEFIDISGTPIETLDKLGFMTIKFMYPIFAGYLAYSIAGKPALIPAFIGGLMTDEPTSAFLI
;
A
#
# COMPACT_ATOMS: atom_id res chain seq x y z
N MET A 1 17.96 -29.99 -9.64
CA MET A 1 17.83 -28.89 -8.65
C MET A 1 16.36 -28.48 -8.63
N SER A 2 15.76 -28.35 -7.45
CA SER A 2 14.42 -27.78 -7.33
C SER A 2 14.48 -26.28 -7.67
N LYS A 3 13.51 -25.77 -8.43
CA LYS A 3 13.44 -24.34 -8.75
C LYS A 3 12.95 -23.57 -7.52
N LYS A 4 13.47 -22.37 -7.31
CA LYS A 4 13.05 -21.47 -6.22
C LYS A 4 12.24 -20.30 -6.76
N ILE A 5 11.06 -20.06 -6.19
CA ILE A 5 10.21 -18.91 -6.49
C ILE A 5 10.04 -18.03 -5.26
N VAL A 6 10.24 -16.73 -5.43
CA VAL A 6 9.93 -15.74 -4.38
C VAL A 6 8.81 -14.83 -4.85
N ALA A 7 7.94 -14.45 -3.93
CA ALA A 7 6.82 -13.59 -4.26
C ALA A 7 6.55 -12.53 -3.19
N VAL A 8 6.03 -11.39 -3.62
CA VAL A 8 5.41 -10.38 -2.74
C VAL A 8 3.94 -10.25 -3.11
N THR A 9 3.08 -10.25 -2.10
CA THR A 9 1.64 -10.04 -2.26
C THR A 9 1.20 -8.82 -1.46
N ALA A 10 0.39 -7.93 -2.08
CA ALA A 10 -0.12 -6.74 -1.41
C ALA A 10 -1.44 -6.26 -2.02
N CYS A 11 -2.46 -6.04 -1.19
CA CYS A 11 -3.77 -5.53 -1.57
C CYS A 11 -4.17 -4.38 -0.61
N PRO A 12 -4.71 -3.24 -1.11
CA PRO A 12 -5.12 -2.11 -0.26
C PRO A 12 -6.30 -2.45 0.63
N THR A 13 -7.25 -3.22 0.10
CA THR A 13 -8.53 -3.51 0.75
C THR A 13 -8.43 -4.83 1.52
N GLY A 14 -7.82 -4.76 2.69
CA GLY A 14 -7.81 -5.83 3.68
C GLY A 14 -6.86 -7.00 3.39
N ILE A 15 -6.92 -7.98 4.29
CA ILE A 15 -5.99 -9.12 4.34
C ILE A 15 -6.33 -10.26 3.38
N ALA A 16 -7.56 -10.30 2.86
CA ALA A 16 -8.10 -11.46 2.15
C ALA A 16 -7.33 -11.79 0.86
N HIS A 17 -7.28 -10.86 -0.11
CA HIS A 17 -6.60 -11.12 -1.37
C HIS A 17 -5.10 -11.30 -1.22
N THR A 18 -4.47 -10.57 -0.28
CA THR A 18 -3.05 -10.73 0.06
C THR A 18 -2.76 -12.18 0.50
N PHE A 19 -3.49 -12.70 1.49
CA PHE A 19 -3.28 -14.06 1.97
C PHE A 19 -3.74 -15.13 0.98
N MET A 20 -4.83 -14.90 0.24
CA MET A 20 -5.32 -15.84 -0.78
C MET A 20 -4.31 -15.98 -1.93
N ALA A 21 -3.75 -14.87 -2.41
CA ALA A 21 -2.71 -14.89 -3.42
C ALA A 21 -1.48 -15.65 -2.91
N ALA A 22 -1.04 -15.35 -1.69
CA ALA A 22 0.11 -16.03 -1.09
C ALA A 22 -0.10 -17.54 -0.95
N LYS A 23 -1.29 -17.96 -0.49
CA LYS A 23 -1.64 -19.38 -0.35
C LYS A 23 -1.71 -20.08 -1.70
N LYS A 24 -2.24 -19.43 -2.74
CA LYS A 24 -2.26 -20.00 -4.10
C LYS A 24 -0.86 -20.17 -4.68
N ILE A 25 0.04 -19.20 -4.47
CA ILE A 25 1.44 -19.33 -4.89
C ILE A 25 2.11 -20.49 -4.16
N GLN A 26 1.93 -20.60 -2.84
CA GLN A 26 2.48 -21.68 -2.03
C GLN A 26 1.98 -23.05 -2.52
N ALA A 27 0.67 -23.23 -2.63
CA ALA A 27 0.08 -24.48 -3.08
C ALA A 27 0.50 -24.87 -4.50
N TRP A 28 0.62 -23.89 -5.40
CA TRP A 28 1.10 -24.14 -6.76
C TRP A 28 2.57 -24.59 -6.76
N ALA A 29 3.45 -23.91 -6.02
CA ALA A 29 4.85 -24.27 -5.94
C ALA A 29 5.07 -25.65 -5.28
N GLU A 30 4.35 -25.94 -4.20
CA GLU A 30 4.34 -27.26 -3.55
C GLU A 30 3.93 -28.37 -4.52
N LYS A 31 2.87 -28.14 -5.31
CA LYS A 31 2.39 -29.08 -6.35
C LYS A 31 3.45 -29.37 -7.42
N GLN A 32 4.30 -28.39 -7.75
CA GLN A 32 5.39 -28.54 -8.72
C GLN A 32 6.71 -29.01 -8.08
N GLY A 33 6.77 -29.15 -6.75
CA GLY A 33 8.00 -29.49 -6.02
C GLY A 33 9.04 -28.36 -5.99
N TYR A 34 8.60 -27.10 -6.09
CA TYR A 34 9.43 -25.91 -6.06
C TYR A 34 9.57 -25.34 -4.64
N GLU A 35 10.74 -24.80 -4.34
CA GLU A 35 10.93 -24.00 -3.13
C GLU A 35 10.22 -22.66 -3.27
N VAL A 36 9.46 -22.26 -2.25
CA VAL A 36 8.66 -21.04 -2.29
C VAL A 36 8.81 -20.21 -1.03
N LYS A 37 8.99 -18.90 -1.19
CA LYS A 37 8.89 -17.94 -0.10
C LYS A 37 8.03 -16.76 -0.52
N VAL A 38 6.98 -16.47 0.25
CA VAL A 38 6.04 -15.39 -0.05
C VAL A 38 6.05 -14.37 1.09
N GLU A 39 6.40 -13.13 0.77
CA GLU A 39 6.24 -11.96 1.62
C GLU A 39 4.82 -11.40 1.43
N THR A 40 4.11 -11.16 2.54
CA THR A 40 2.78 -10.55 2.53
C THR A 40 2.87 -9.16 3.13
N GLN A 41 2.39 -8.16 2.41
CA GLN A 41 2.28 -6.78 2.90
C GLN A 41 0.82 -6.37 2.91
N GLY A 42 0.25 -6.17 4.10
CA GLY A 42 -1.13 -5.74 4.28
C GLY A 42 -1.26 -4.72 5.41
N SER A 43 -2.50 -4.45 5.82
CA SER A 43 -2.81 -3.58 6.96
C SER A 43 -2.12 -4.02 8.26
N ASP A 44 -1.90 -5.33 8.41
CA ASP A 44 -1.24 -5.94 9.58
C ASP A 44 0.29 -5.86 9.52
N GLY A 45 0.85 -5.13 8.55
CA GLY A 45 2.29 -5.01 8.31
C GLY A 45 2.89 -6.07 7.39
N VAL A 46 4.22 -6.14 7.38
CA VAL A 46 5.00 -7.08 6.55
C VAL A 46 5.22 -8.39 7.31
N LYS A 47 4.86 -9.52 6.71
CA LYS A 47 5.18 -10.86 7.23
C LYS A 47 6.03 -11.63 6.22
N ASN A 48 6.91 -12.49 6.74
CA ASN A 48 7.83 -13.33 5.94
C ASN A 48 8.71 -12.53 4.97
N LYS A 49 9.26 -11.41 5.44
CA LYS A 49 10.08 -10.50 4.63
C LYS A 49 11.18 -11.26 3.86
N LEU A 50 11.28 -10.99 2.57
CA LEU A 50 12.30 -11.50 1.68
C LEU A 50 13.63 -10.79 1.97
N THR A 51 14.69 -11.59 2.08
CA THR A 51 16.04 -11.08 2.19
C THR A 51 16.63 -10.83 0.79
N ALA A 52 17.70 -10.05 0.70
CA ALA A 52 18.43 -9.88 -0.57
C ALA A 52 18.92 -11.23 -1.13
N GLN A 53 19.33 -12.15 -0.25
CA GLN A 53 19.74 -13.50 -0.62
C GLN A 53 18.59 -14.32 -1.19
N ASP A 54 17.37 -14.18 -0.67
CA ASP A 54 16.19 -14.85 -1.22
C ASP A 54 15.92 -14.43 -2.66
N ILE A 55 15.99 -13.12 -2.91
CA ILE A 55 15.76 -12.55 -4.25
C ILE A 55 16.87 -12.97 -5.22
N ALA A 56 18.13 -12.93 -4.79
CA ALA A 56 19.26 -13.34 -5.63
C ALA A 56 19.25 -14.83 -5.97
N SER A 57 18.88 -15.68 -5.00
CA SER A 57 18.84 -17.14 -5.18
C SER A 57 17.59 -17.63 -5.92
N ALA A 58 16.53 -16.84 -6.03
CA ALA A 58 15.29 -17.25 -6.70
C ALA A 58 15.46 -17.37 -8.21
N ASP A 59 14.88 -18.40 -8.82
CA ASP A 59 14.78 -18.58 -10.27
C ASP A 59 13.62 -17.80 -10.88
N GLY A 60 12.63 -17.42 -10.07
CA GLY A 60 11.49 -16.60 -10.48
C GLY A 60 11.08 -15.64 -9.37
N VAL A 61 10.77 -14.40 -9.75
CA VAL A 61 10.30 -13.34 -8.84
C VAL A 61 8.91 -12.90 -9.26
N VAL A 62 7.96 -12.90 -8.32
CA VAL A 62 6.56 -12.52 -8.58
C VAL A 62 6.15 -11.37 -7.67
N LEU A 63 5.58 -10.32 -8.25
CA LEU A 63 4.97 -9.20 -7.53
C LEU A 63 3.48 -9.18 -7.86
N ALA A 64 2.69 -9.81 -6.99
CA ALA A 64 1.23 -9.82 -7.09
C ALA A 64 0.65 -8.70 -6.22
N VAL A 65 0.55 -7.50 -6.78
CA VAL A 65 0.34 -6.28 -6.00
C VAL A 65 -0.72 -5.39 -6.63
N ASP A 66 -1.61 -4.85 -5.81
CA ASP A 66 -2.62 -3.85 -6.20
C ASP A 66 -2.25 -2.44 -5.70
N VAL A 67 -1.23 -2.34 -4.83
CA VAL A 67 -0.66 -1.09 -4.29
C VAL A 67 0.87 -1.12 -4.35
N PRO A 68 1.54 0.04 -4.32
CA PRO A 68 2.98 0.11 -4.10
C PRO A 68 3.40 -0.64 -2.84
N ILE A 69 4.45 -1.45 -2.94
CA ILE A 69 5.00 -2.22 -1.82
C ILE A 69 6.15 -1.49 -1.14
N MET A 70 6.33 -1.76 0.15
CA MET A 70 7.49 -1.32 0.91
C MET A 70 8.77 -1.98 0.37
N ASP A 71 9.86 -1.21 0.37
CA ASP A 71 11.19 -1.62 -0.08
C ASP A 71 11.21 -2.17 -1.51
N MET A 72 10.47 -1.51 -2.43
CA MET A 72 10.41 -1.87 -3.85
C MET A 72 11.78 -1.85 -4.53
N GLU A 73 12.69 -1.00 -4.04
CA GLU A 73 14.08 -0.82 -4.48
C GLU A 73 14.86 -2.17 -4.50
N ARG A 74 14.49 -3.13 -3.65
CA ARG A 74 15.08 -4.49 -3.61
C ARG A 74 14.88 -5.28 -4.91
N PHE A 75 13.90 -4.89 -5.73
CA PHE A 75 13.54 -5.57 -6.96
C PHE A 75 13.99 -4.82 -8.22
N ASP A 76 14.77 -3.74 -8.10
CA ASP A 76 15.11 -2.88 -9.25
C ASP A 76 15.99 -3.56 -10.29
N ASN A 77 16.86 -4.48 -9.84
CA ASN A 77 17.81 -5.20 -10.66
C ASN A 77 17.29 -6.56 -11.17
N VAL A 78 16.07 -6.94 -10.79
CA VAL A 78 15.43 -8.17 -11.27
C VAL A 78 14.26 -7.86 -12.21
N ASN A 79 13.85 -8.85 -13.00
CA ASN A 79 12.69 -8.74 -13.90
C ASN A 79 11.49 -9.52 -13.35
N PRO A 80 10.76 -8.98 -12.34
CA PRO A 80 9.66 -9.71 -11.74
C PRO A 80 8.45 -9.82 -12.67
N LEU A 81 7.70 -10.91 -12.53
CA LEU A 81 6.32 -10.98 -13.01
C LEU A 81 5.44 -10.07 -12.15
N LYS A 82 5.03 -8.93 -12.70
CA LYS A 82 4.10 -7.99 -12.03
C LYS A 82 2.67 -8.25 -12.50
N VAL A 83 1.77 -8.57 -11.57
CA VAL A 83 0.34 -8.85 -11.83
C VAL A 83 -0.53 -8.35 -10.67
N ARG A 84 -1.83 -8.21 -10.88
CA ARG A 84 -2.78 -7.91 -9.79
C ARG A 84 -3.04 -9.14 -8.92
N THR A 85 -3.37 -8.95 -7.64
CA THR A 85 -3.64 -10.09 -6.73
C THR A 85 -4.82 -10.93 -7.22
N GLN A 86 -5.91 -10.29 -7.64
CA GLN A 86 -7.10 -10.97 -8.15
C GLN A 86 -6.84 -11.74 -9.44
N GLU A 87 -6.02 -11.18 -10.31
CA GLU A 87 -5.66 -11.83 -11.58
C GLU A 87 -4.84 -13.10 -11.31
N LEU A 88 -3.83 -13.00 -10.44
CA LEU A 88 -3.06 -14.14 -9.98
C LEU A 88 -3.94 -15.22 -9.34
N ILE A 89 -4.90 -14.83 -8.49
CA ILE A 89 -5.82 -15.78 -7.84
C ILE A 89 -6.61 -16.58 -8.88
N LYS A 90 -7.06 -15.94 -9.96
CA LYS A 90 -7.86 -16.58 -11.03
C LYS A 90 -7.01 -17.41 -11.99
N ARG A 91 -5.78 -16.99 -12.27
CA ARG A 91 -4.95 -17.53 -13.36
C ARG A 91 -3.57 -17.99 -12.89
N VAL A 92 -3.50 -18.59 -11.70
CA VAL A 92 -2.23 -18.95 -11.06
C VAL A 92 -1.40 -19.91 -11.91
N ASP A 93 -2.05 -20.91 -12.52
CA ASP A 93 -1.40 -21.93 -13.34
C ASP A 93 -0.87 -21.39 -14.66
N ASP A 94 -1.49 -20.34 -15.20
CA ASP A 94 -1.04 -19.67 -16.43
C ASP A 94 0.13 -18.71 -16.16
N LEU A 95 0.03 -17.97 -15.06
CA LEU A 95 0.92 -16.83 -14.79
C LEU A 95 2.24 -17.26 -14.15
N LEU A 96 2.22 -18.13 -13.14
CA LEU A 96 3.44 -18.48 -12.40
C LEU A 96 4.54 -19.14 -13.24
N PRO A 97 4.27 -20.00 -14.25
CA PRO A 97 5.30 -20.49 -15.14
C PRO A 97 6.08 -19.38 -15.85
N THR A 98 5.41 -18.27 -16.19
CA THR A 98 6.03 -17.15 -16.92
C THR A 98 7.05 -16.40 -16.08
N ALA A 99 6.99 -16.52 -14.74
CA ALA A 99 7.95 -15.89 -13.83
C ALA A 99 9.37 -16.45 -14.01
N PHE A 100 9.51 -17.70 -14.46
CA PHE A 100 10.82 -18.32 -14.71
C PHE A 100 11.39 -17.98 -16.10
N LEU A 101 10.55 -17.50 -17.02
CA LEU A 101 10.96 -17.13 -18.38
C LEU A 101 11.50 -15.69 -18.42
N ARG A 102 11.10 -14.87 -17.45
CA ARG A 102 11.61 -13.52 -17.25
C ARG A 102 12.96 -13.65 -16.53
N GLY A 103 14.05 -13.65 -17.29
CA GLY A 103 15.41 -13.83 -16.78
C GLY A 103 15.76 -12.88 -15.62
N LYS A 104 16.78 -13.23 -14.82
CA LYS A 104 17.16 -12.51 -13.59
C LYS A 104 17.61 -11.06 -13.80
N GLU A 105 18.08 -10.71 -14.99
CA GLU A 105 18.56 -9.35 -15.29
C GLU A 105 17.56 -8.57 -16.13
N LYS A 106 17.35 -7.31 -15.74
CA LYS A 106 16.81 -6.28 -16.65
C LYS A 106 17.84 -6.07 -17.76
N THR A 107 17.61 -6.64 -18.93
CA THR A 107 18.20 -6.05 -20.14
C THR A 107 17.74 -4.60 -20.19
N THR A 108 18.66 -3.66 -20.38
CA THR A 108 18.44 -2.22 -20.58
C THR A 108 17.69 -1.90 -21.89
N ALA A 109 16.80 -2.79 -22.32
CA ALA A 109 15.74 -2.49 -23.24
C ALA A 109 14.53 -2.06 -22.41
N HIS A 110 14.12 -0.80 -22.61
CA HIS A 110 12.81 -0.30 -22.23
C HIS A 110 11.74 -1.21 -22.87
N VAL A 111 11.36 -2.29 -22.16
CA VAL A 111 10.20 -3.10 -22.54
C VAL A 111 9.05 -2.59 -21.70
N GLU A 112 8.34 -1.61 -22.26
CA GLU A 112 6.97 -1.32 -21.88
C GLU A 112 6.21 -2.64 -21.78
N SER A 113 5.69 -2.90 -20.59
CA SER A 113 4.69 -3.96 -20.43
C SER A 113 3.49 -3.60 -21.31
N PRO A 114 2.75 -4.57 -21.89
CA PRO A 114 1.57 -4.27 -22.68
C PRO A 114 0.60 -3.47 -21.81
N ASP A 115 0.44 -2.21 -22.17
CA ASP A 115 -0.43 -1.25 -21.53
C ASP A 115 -1.87 -1.72 -21.75
N GLU A 116 -2.39 -2.48 -20.79
CA GLU A 116 -3.84 -2.66 -20.67
C GLU A 116 -4.36 -1.28 -20.27
N LYS A 117 -4.65 -0.44 -21.29
CA LYS A 117 -4.97 0.99 -21.20
C LYS A 117 -5.87 1.29 -20.00
N ARG A 118 -5.28 1.50 -18.83
CA ARG A 118 -6.02 1.96 -17.66
C ARG A 118 -6.39 3.38 -18.02
N SER A 119 -7.70 3.64 -18.12
CA SER A 119 -8.19 4.99 -18.30
C SER A 119 -7.49 5.88 -17.27
N ALA A 120 -6.97 7.03 -17.70
CA ALA A 120 -6.30 7.99 -16.80
C ALA A 120 -7.16 8.29 -15.55
N TYR A 121 -8.48 8.19 -15.71
CA TYR A 121 -9.46 8.25 -14.64
C TYR A 121 -9.31 7.16 -13.56
N GLN A 122 -9.08 5.91 -13.95
CA GLN A 122 -8.87 4.79 -13.02
C GLN A 122 -7.55 4.92 -12.25
N VAL A 123 -6.52 5.50 -12.89
CA VAL A 123 -5.22 5.78 -12.26
C VAL A 123 -5.37 6.92 -11.25
N ALA A 124 -6.00 8.03 -11.65
CA ALA A 124 -6.27 9.17 -10.77
C ALA A 124 -7.12 8.78 -9.55
N ILE A 125 -8.18 7.98 -9.76
CA ILE A 125 -8.99 7.45 -8.65
C ILE A 125 -8.16 6.60 -7.69
N GLY A 126 -7.22 5.80 -8.19
CA GLY A 126 -6.35 4.99 -7.34
C GLY A 126 -5.49 5.83 -6.38
N HIS A 127 -4.97 6.95 -6.88
CA HIS A 127 -4.20 7.90 -6.06
C HIS A 127 -5.06 8.57 -4.98
N ILE A 128 -6.29 8.97 -5.34
CA ILE A 128 -7.25 9.54 -4.38
C ILE A 128 -7.64 8.50 -3.31
N MET A 129 -7.94 7.26 -3.70
CA MET A 129 -8.27 6.19 -2.75
C MET A 129 -7.13 5.94 -1.77
N THR A 130 -5.87 6.07 -2.21
CA THR A 130 -4.71 5.94 -1.34
C THR A 130 -4.72 7.04 -0.27
N GLY A 131 -4.89 8.31 -0.66
CA GLY A 131 -5.02 9.43 0.28
C GLY A 131 -6.17 9.24 1.29
N ILE A 132 -7.36 8.84 0.82
CA ILE A 132 -8.54 8.58 1.67
C ILE A 132 -8.25 7.47 2.69
N SER A 133 -7.62 6.38 2.25
CA SER A 133 -7.32 5.23 3.12
C SER A 133 -6.37 5.60 4.25
N TYR A 134 -5.38 6.46 3.99
CA TYR A 134 -4.43 6.90 5.01
C TYR A 134 -4.98 7.99 5.95
N MET A 135 -5.95 8.81 5.52
CA MET A 135 -6.60 9.78 6.42
C MET A 135 -7.68 9.14 7.32
N LEU A 136 -8.30 8.03 6.91
CA LEU A 136 -9.43 7.44 7.62
C LEU A 136 -9.13 7.11 9.10
N PRO A 137 -7.99 6.49 9.46
CA PRO A 137 -7.66 6.24 10.87
C PRO A 137 -7.56 7.51 11.72
N VAL A 138 -7.05 8.60 11.14
CA VAL A 138 -6.89 9.89 11.82
C VAL A 138 -8.25 10.53 12.08
N VAL A 139 -9.13 10.53 11.08
CA VAL A 139 -10.49 11.08 11.20
C VAL A 139 -11.31 10.30 12.22
N VAL A 140 -11.25 8.96 12.17
CA VAL A 140 -11.97 8.10 13.12
C VAL A 140 -11.48 8.34 14.54
N LEU A 141 -10.15 8.40 14.75
CA LEU A 141 -9.58 8.68 16.07
C LEU A 141 -10.01 10.05 16.61
N GLY A 142 -9.86 11.11 15.80
CA GLY A 142 -10.23 12.46 16.23
C GLY A 142 -11.73 12.61 16.50
N GLY A 143 -12.57 11.99 15.67
CA GLY A 143 -14.03 11.97 15.86
C GLY A 143 -14.46 11.28 17.15
N LEU A 144 -13.84 10.14 17.48
CA LEU A 144 -14.13 9.42 18.72
C LEU A 144 -13.72 10.23 19.96
N LEU A 145 -12.54 10.86 19.95
CA LEU A 145 -12.08 11.71 21.05
C LEU A 145 -13.01 12.90 21.27
N MET A 146 -13.38 13.59 20.19
CA MET A 146 -14.29 14.73 20.23
C MET A 146 -15.70 14.32 20.70
N ALA A 147 -16.20 13.17 20.25
CA ALA A 147 -17.51 12.66 20.67
C ALA A 147 -17.57 12.41 22.18
N VAL A 148 -16.55 11.75 22.74
CA VAL A 148 -16.48 11.48 24.19
C VAL A 148 -16.42 12.78 25.00
N ALA A 149 -15.62 13.75 24.54
CA ALA A 149 -15.49 15.02 25.23
C ALA A 149 -16.80 15.82 25.23
N LYS A 150 -17.49 15.89 24.09
CA LYS A 150 -18.76 16.61 23.97
C LYS A 150 -19.90 15.96 24.74
N ILE A 151 -20.01 14.62 24.71
CA ILE A 151 -21.01 13.90 25.52
C ILE A 151 -20.78 14.21 27.01
N THR A 152 -19.53 14.20 27.46
CA THR A 152 -19.20 14.55 28.87
C THR A 152 -19.54 16.01 29.19
N GLY A 153 -19.32 16.91 28.24
CA GLY A 153 -19.66 18.34 28.34
C GLY A 153 -21.15 18.66 28.47
N GLU A 154 -22.05 17.74 28.10
CA GLU A 154 -23.49 17.91 28.35
C GLU A 154 -23.88 17.66 29.81
N PHE A 155 -23.08 16.88 30.55
CA PHE A 155 -23.37 16.52 31.95
C PHE A 155 -22.57 17.35 32.96
N ILE A 156 -21.38 17.84 32.59
CA ILE A 156 -20.44 18.56 33.47
C ILE A 156 -19.80 19.69 32.67
N ASP A 157 -19.61 20.87 33.28
CA ASP A 157 -18.82 21.94 32.65
C ASP A 157 -17.37 21.47 32.50
N ILE A 158 -16.93 21.37 31.26
CA ILE A 158 -15.60 20.87 30.88
C ILE A 158 -14.53 21.97 30.91
N SER A 159 -14.92 23.24 31.09
CA SER A 159 -13.99 24.38 31.06
C SER A 159 -12.86 24.24 32.09
N GLY A 160 -11.62 24.28 31.62
CA GLY A 160 -10.41 24.12 32.45
C GLY A 160 -10.10 22.68 32.89
N THR A 161 -10.89 21.69 32.44
CA THR A 161 -10.68 20.28 32.77
C THR A 161 -9.85 19.57 31.70
N PRO A 162 -9.24 18.40 31.99
CA PRO A 162 -8.58 17.57 30.99
C PRO A 162 -9.49 17.15 29.81
N ILE A 163 -10.81 17.19 29.99
CA ILE A 163 -11.79 16.85 28.96
C ILE A 163 -11.88 17.95 27.89
N GLU A 164 -11.68 19.22 28.24
CA GLU A 164 -11.56 20.30 27.25
C GLU A 164 -10.33 20.11 26.36
N THR A 165 -9.21 19.68 26.96
CA THR A 165 -8.01 19.33 26.18
C THR A 165 -8.27 18.13 25.26
N LEU A 166 -9.11 17.18 25.68
CA LEU A 166 -9.53 16.04 24.85
C LEU A 166 -10.37 16.48 23.64
N ASP A 167 -11.30 17.42 23.82
CA ASP A 167 -12.09 18.02 22.73
C ASP A 167 -11.19 18.75 21.73
N LYS A 168 -10.30 19.63 22.23
CA LYS A 168 -9.31 20.34 21.41
C LYS A 168 -8.37 19.38 20.68
N LEU A 169 -7.92 18.33 21.34
CA LEU A 169 -7.07 17.30 20.74
C LEU A 169 -7.82 16.54 19.64
N GLY A 170 -9.08 16.16 19.87
CA GLY A 170 -9.95 15.54 18.87
C GLY A 170 -10.10 16.41 17.64
N PHE A 171 -10.42 17.69 17.84
CA PHE A 171 -10.54 18.66 16.76
C PHE A 171 -9.23 18.86 15.97
N MET A 172 -8.09 19.00 16.67
CA MET A 172 -6.78 19.10 16.04
C MET A 172 -6.40 17.83 15.26
N THR A 173 -6.76 16.65 15.78
CA THR A 173 -6.53 15.37 15.11
C THR A 173 -7.31 15.29 13.80
N ILE A 174 -8.59 15.69 13.81
CA ILE A 174 -9.41 15.77 12.59
C ILE A 174 -8.78 16.74 11.57
N LYS A 175 -8.32 17.92 12.00
CA LYS A 175 -7.62 18.87 11.12
C LYS A 175 -6.32 18.30 10.54
N PHE A 176 -5.64 17.41 11.27
CA PHE A 176 -4.45 16.73 10.75
C PHE A 176 -4.75 15.78 9.57
N MET A 177 -6.03 15.55 9.23
CA MET A 177 -6.36 14.80 8.01
C MET A 177 -5.84 15.49 6.74
N TYR A 178 -5.78 16.82 6.70
CA TYR A 178 -5.37 17.58 5.50
C TYR A 178 -3.92 17.31 5.10
N PRO A 179 -2.92 17.50 6.00
CA PRO A 179 -1.54 17.16 5.68
C PRO A 179 -1.36 15.67 5.37
N ILE A 180 -2.09 14.78 6.06
CA ILE A 180 -2.05 13.33 5.79
C ILE A 180 -2.56 13.01 4.38
N PHE A 181 -3.73 13.54 4.01
CA PHE A 181 -4.30 13.31 2.69
C PHE A 181 -3.38 13.83 1.58
N ALA A 182 -2.91 15.08 1.69
CA ALA A 182 -2.00 15.68 0.71
C ALA A 182 -0.69 14.89 0.60
N GLY A 183 -0.08 14.55 1.73
CA GLY A 183 1.16 13.78 1.79
C GLY A 183 1.03 12.43 1.10
N TYR A 184 0.02 11.64 1.45
CA TYR A 184 -0.14 10.29 0.88
C TYR A 184 -0.69 10.28 -0.54
N LEU A 185 -1.45 11.30 -0.95
CA LEU A 185 -1.81 11.50 -2.35
C LEU A 185 -0.56 11.76 -3.20
N ALA A 186 0.27 12.72 -2.80
CA ALA A 186 1.51 13.05 -3.50
C ALA A 186 2.51 11.88 -3.49
N TYR A 187 2.61 11.17 -2.37
CA TYR A 187 3.40 9.94 -2.27
C TYR A 187 2.95 8.87 -3.27
N SER A 188 1.64 8.73 -3.48
CA SER A 188 1.14 7.74 -4.44
C SER A 188 1.49 8.08 -5.89
N ILE A 189 1.78 9.35 -6.20
CA ILE A 189 2.14 9.83 -7.54
C ILE A 189 3.65 9.81 -7.75
N ALA A 190 4.42 10.40 -6.83
CA ALA A 190 5.85 10.68 -7.00
C ALA A 190 6.74 10.04 -5.92
N GLY A 191 6.19 9.21 -5.04
CA GLY A 191 6.92 8.48 -4.01
C GLY A 191 7.44 9.38 -2.88
N LYS A 192 8.47 8.90 -2.17
CA LYS A 192 9.04 9.55 -0.98
C LYS A 192 9.42 11.04 -1.19
N PRO A 193 10.01 11.47 -2.33
CA PRO A 193 10.41 12.86 -2.54
C PRO A 193 9.27 13.87 -2.44
N ALA A 194 8.03 13.45 -2.73
CA ALA A 194 6.86 14.33 -2.73
C ALA A 194 6.18 14.47 -1.36
N LEU A 195 6.56 13.66 -0.36
CA LEU A 195 5.93 13.68 0.97
C LEU A 195 6.12 15.03 1.69
N ILE A 196 7.37 15.48 1.83
CA ILE A 196 7.69 16.71 2.57
C ILE A 196 7.00 17.95 1.98
N PRO A 197 7.11 18.24 0.67
CA PRO A 197 6.46 19.42 0.11
C PRO A 197 4.93 19.34 0.22
N ALA A 198 4.33 18.16 0.07
CA ALA A 198 2.89 17.98 0.19
C ALA A 198 2.40 18.09 1.63
N PHE A 199 3.16 17.62 2.63
CA PHE A 199 2.83 17.84 4.04
C PHE A 199 2.86 19.32 4.41
N ILE A 200 3.88 20.06 3.94
CA ILE A 200 3.97 21.51 4.16
C ILE A 200 2.78 22.22 3.49
N GLY A 201 2.47 21.86 2.24
CA GLY A 201 1.31 22.39 1.53
C GLY A 201 -0.01 22.09 2.24
N GLY A 202 -0.20 20.87 2.72
CA GLY A 202 -1.42 20.46 3.44
C GLY A 202 -1.54 21.04 4.86
N LEU A 203 -0.46 21.52 5.47
CA LEU A 203 -0.51 22.29 6.72
C LEU A 203 -0.95 23.74 6.50
N MET A 204 -0.73 24.28 5.29
CA MET A 204 -1.14 25.64 4.92
C MET A 204 -2.61 25.74 4.53
N THR A 205 -3.31 24.62 4.43
CA THR A 205 -4.72 24.57 4.01
C THR A 205 -5.63 24.45 5.22
N ASP A 206 -6.46 25.47 5.46
CA ASP A 206 -7.46 25.49 6.54
C ASP A 206 -8.83 24.91 6.11
N GLU A 207 -9.04 24.67 4.81
CA GLU A 207 -10.30 24.18 4.24
C GLU A 207 -10.12 23.12 3.13
N PRO A 208 -11.06 22.16 2.99
CA PRO A 208 -10.95 21.01 2.07
C PRO A 208 -10.79 21.36 0.59
N THR A 209 -11.17 22.56 0.17
CA THR A 209 -11.08 23.03 -1.23
C THR A 209 -9.73 23.68 -1.58
N SER A 210 -8.96 24.12 -0.59
CA SER A 210 -7.72 24.86 -0.79
C SER A 210 -6.50 23.95 -1.10
N ALA A 211 -6.57 22.66 -0.78
CA ALA A 211 -5.50 21.69 -1.00
C ALA A 211 -5.31 21.25 -2.46
N PHE A 212 -6.23 21.62 -3.37
CA PHE A 212 -6.19 21.21 -4.77
C PHE A 212 -5.53 22.24 -5.71
N LEU A 213 -5.07 23.38 -5.16
CA LEU A 213 -4.59 24.54 -5.93
C LEU A 213 -3.08 24.81 -5.85
N ILE A 214 -2.29 23.88 -5.28
CA ILE A 214 -0.82 23.96 -5.25
C ILE A 214 -0.21 22.77 -5.99
#